data_AF-A0A1G3C0N1-F1
#
_entry.id   AF-A0A1G3C0N1-F1
#
_cell.length_a   1.000
_cell.length_b   1.000
_cell.length_c   1.000
_cell.angle_alpha   90.00
_cell.angle_beta   90.00
_cell.angle_gamma   90.00
#
_symmetry.space_group_name_H-M   'P 1'
#
loop_
_entity.id
_entity.type
_entity.pdbx_description
1 polymer ?
#
loop_
_entity_poly.entity_id
_entity_poly.type
_entity_poly.pdbx_seq_one_letter_code
_entity_poly.pdbx_strand_id
1 'polypeptide(L)'
;MLITCGLVCAYGLYGYYTGIAINAGRLVATFEYHSRIAKYISLLLPIAVCLFFYYKDFLNRLYLAILICVCSFSLILTMSRASWVATFFTILFICFAIQKKYLMFLMVGACTVLILVLPSKFITHAKTITRINQFFSSEKILGERFLCWKASIAMIKEHPVLGIGPGSKVFRNAYQQLWTRNKR
;
A
#
# COMPACT_ATOMS: atom_id res chain seq x y z
N MET A 1 2.52 19.03 -5.62
CA MET A 1 2.34 17.66 -5.08
C MET A 1 1.80 16.66 -6.09
N LEU A 2 0.79 16.97 -6.91
CA LEU A 2 0.30 16.03 -7.94
C LEU A 2 1.30 15.85 -9.09
N ILE A 3 1.92 16.94 -9.55
CA ILE A 3 2.97 16.90 -10.59
C ILE A 3 4.17 16.06 -10.13
N THR A 4 4.62 16.25 -8.89
CA THR A 4 5.72 15.46 -8.29
C THR A 4 5.35 13.98 -8.20
N CYS A 5 4.08 13.66 -7.91
CA CYS A 5 3.61 12.27 -7.93
C CYS A 5 3.64 11.68 -9.34
N GLY A 6 3.21 12.43 -10.35
CA GLY A 6 3.32 12.01 -11.74
C GLY A 6 4.75 11.71 -12.15
N LEU A 7 5.70 12.58 -11.79
CA LEU A 7 7.13 12.39 -12.05
C LEU A 7 7.69 11.14 -11.35
N VAL A 8 7.34 10.93 -10.07
CA VAL A 8 7.78 9.75 -9.30
C VAL A 8 7.20 8.46 -9.89
N CYS A 9 5.93 8.46 -10.31
CA CYS A 9 5.32 7.32 -10.98
C CYS A 9 5.95 7.05 -12.35
N ALA A 10 6.21 8.08 -13.14
CA ALA A 10 6.89 7.95 -14.44
C ALA A 10 8.32 7.40 -14.28
N TYR A 11 9.09 7.92 -13.33
CA TYR A 11 10.41 7.39 -12.98
C TYR A 11 10.33 5.93 -12.49
N GLY A 12 9.33 5.61 -11.66
CA GLY A 12 9.08 4.26 -11.18
C GLY A 12 8.77 3.28 -12.31
N LEU A 13 7.96 3.69 -13.29
CA LEU A 13 7.65 2.89 -14.48
C LEU A 13 8.89 2.68 -15.35
N TYR A 14 9.63 3.75 -15.65
CA TYR A 14 10.88 3.66 -16.38
C TYR A 14 11.89 2.73 -15.68
N GLY A 15 12.05 2.90 -14.37
CA GLY A 15 12.90 2.04 -13.53
C GLY A 15 12.42 0.59 -13.45
N TYR A 16 11.11 0.35 -13.57
CA TYR A 16 10.54 -1.01 -13.62
C TYR A 16 10.80 -1.70 -14.96
N TYR A 17 10.77 -0.98 -16.08
CA TYR A 17 11.11 -1.58 -17.39
C TYR A 17 12.61 -1.77 -17.59
N THR A 18 13.44 -0.90 -17.01
CA THR A 18 14.91 -0.97 -17.11
C THR A 18 15.56 -1.88 -16.07
N GLY A 19 14.82 -2.33 -15.05
CA GLY A 19 15.34 -3.21 -14.01
C GLY A 19 16.02 -2.50 -12.83
N ILE A 20 16.16 -1.17 -12.87
CA ILE A 20 16.92 -0.38 -11.90
C ILE A 20 16.12 -0.12 -10.61
N ALA A 21 14.80 0.06 -10.72
CA ALA A 21 13.93 0.42 -9.59
C ALA A 21 12.95 -0.70 -9.21
N ILE A 22 13.43 -1.94 -9.26
CA ILE A 22 12.68 -3.15 -8.91
C ILE A 22 13.24 -3.75 -7.63
N ASN A 23 12.35 -4.07 -6.69
CA ASN A 23 12.70 -4.91 -5.54
C ASN A 23 11.75 -6.11 -5.50
N ALA A 24 12.30 -7.33 -5.58
CA ALA A 24 11.53 -8.59 -5.61
C ALA A 24 10.40 -8.62 -6.67
N GLY A 25 10.64 -8.06 -7.85
CA GLY A 25 9.64 -7.99 -8.93
C GLY A 25 8.52 -6.97 -8.70
N ARG A 26 8.71 -6.02 -7.76
CA ARG A 26 7.74 -4.95 -7.46
C ARG A 26 8.35 -3.59 -7.74
N LEU A 27 7.50 -2.65 -8.16
CA LEU A 27 7.88 -1.27 -8.41
C LEU A 27 8.18 -0.55 -7.09
N VAL A 28 9.37 0.06 -7.03
CA VAL A 28 9.89 0.72 -5.82
C VAL A 28 10.25 2.19 -6.07
N ALA A 29 10.47 2.58 -7.34
CA ALA A 29 10.81 3.94 -7.77
C ALA A 29 11.94 4.55 -6.93
N THR A 30 11.82 5.81 -6.51
CA THR A 30 12.76 6.52 -5.63
C THR A 30 12.66 6.11 -4.15
N PHE A 31 11.64 5.36 -3.77
CA PHE A 31 11.53 4.85 -2.40
C PHE A 31 12.36 3.57 -2.28
N GLU A 32 12.80 3.19 -1.08
CA GLU A 32 13.53 1.90 -0.91
C GLU A 32 12.58 0.68 -0.83
N TYR A 33 11.30 0.92 -0.53
CA TYR A 33 10.30 -0.13 -0.29
C TYR A 33 9.00 0.15 -1.06
N HIS A 34 8.49 -0.89 -1.71
CA HIS A 34 7.23 -0.88 -2.46
C HIS A 34 6.04 -0.38 -1.62
N SER A 35 6.02 -0.68 -0.31
CA SER A 35 4.93 -0.24 0.55
C SER A 35 4.87 1.29 0.74
N ARG A 36 6.00 2.00 0.64
CA ARG A 36 6.04 3.46 0.82
C ARG A 36 5.46 4.17 -0.41
N ILE A 37 5.88 3.78 -1.61
CA ILE A 37 5.35 4.38 -2.85
C ILE A 37 3.86 4.08 -3.00
N ALA A 38 3.40 2.86 -2.66
CA ALA A 38 1.98 2.53 -2.72
C ALA A 38 1.13 3.42 -1.82
N LYS A 39 1.60 3.75 -0.61
CA LYS A 39 0.92 4.66 0.32
C LYS A 39 0.86 6.07 -0.24
N TYR A 40 1.98 6.55 -0.79
CA TYR A 40 2.06 7.86 -1.42
C TYR A 40 1.07 8.00 -2.58
N ILE A 41 1.01 6.99 -3.47
CA ILE A 41 0.05 6.97 -4.58
C ILE A 41 -1.39 6.87 -4.05
N SER A 42 -1.67 6.00 -3.06
CA SER A 42 -3.02 5.85 -2.50
C SER A 42 -3.58 7.12 -1.85
N LEU A 43 -2.70 8.01 -1.36
CA LEU A 43 -3.11 9.29 -0.79
C LEU A 43 -3.47 10.31 -1.88
N LEU A 44 -2.69 10.37 -2.96
CA LEU A 44 -2.81 11.39 -3.99
C LEU A 44 -3.78 11.02 -5.12
N LEU A 45 -3.97 9.72 -5.39
CA LEU A 45 -4.87 9.24 -6.44
C LEU A 45 -6.34 9.68 -6.21
N PRO A 46 -6.93 9.55 -5.01
CA PRO A 46 -8.31 10.00 -4.77
C PRO A 46 -8.46 11.52 -4.93
N ILE A 47 -7.43 12.29 -4.56
CA ILE A 47 -7.41 13.75 -4.73
C ILE A 47 -7.41 14.10 -6.23
N ALA A 48 -6.60 13.42 -7.04
CA ALA A 48 -6.59 13.59 -8.49
C ALA A 48 -7.95 13.28 -9.12
N VAL A 49 -8.64 12.24 -8.63
CA VAL A 49 -10.00 11.88 -9.06
C VAL A 49 -11.01 12.97 -8.70
N CYS A 50 -10.96 13.54 -7.48
CA CYS A 50 -11.81 14.67 -7.11
C CYS A 50 -11.60 15.88 -8.03
N LEU A 51 -10.35 16.24 -8.29
CA LEU A 51 -10.00 17.37 -9.18
C LEU A 51 -10.47 17.14 -10.61
N PHE A 52 -10.43 15.89 -11.10
CA PHE A 52 -10.93 15.53 -12.42
C PHE A 52 -12.44 15.79 -12.57
N PHE A 53 -13.22 15.62 -11.50
CA PHE A 53 -14.66 15.96 -11.49
C PHE A 53 -14.94 17.44 -11.25
N TYR A 54 -14.01 18.16 -10.62
CA TYR A 54 -14.15 19.58 -10.34
C TYR A 54 -13.88 20.45 -11.58
N TYR A 55 -12.80 20.19 -12.32
CA TYR A 55 -12.46 20.95 -13.51
C TYR A 55 -13.33 20.56 -14.72
N LYS A 56 -13.83 21.58 -15.44
CA LYS A 56 -14.61 21.39 -16.67
C LYS A 56 -13.79 21.57 -17.94
N ASP A 57 -12.62 22.19 -17.86
CA ASP A 57 -11.75 22.43 -19.01
C ASP A 57 -11.17 21.12 -19.56
N PHE A 58 -11.23 20.97 -20.89
CA PHE A 58 -10.77 19.74 -21.56
C PHE A 58 -9.28 19.44 -21.30
N LEU A 59 -8.41 20.45 -21.40
CA LEU A 59 -6.96 20.27 -21.22
C LEU A 59 -6.60 19.82 -19.80
N ASN A 60 -7.17 20.48 -18.79
CA ASN A 60 -6.95 20.12 -17.38
C ASN A 60 -7.47 18.71 -17.09
N ARG A 61 -8.63 18.36 -17.67
CA ARG A 61 -9.23 17.05 -17.54
C ARG A 61 -8.40 15.95 -18.21
N LEU A 62 -7.81 16.23 -19.38
CA LEU A 62 -6.91 15.31 -20.06
C LEU A 62 -5.63 15.06 -19.26
N TYR A 63 -4.99 16.12 -18.73
CA TYR A 63 -3.80 16.00 -17.89
C TYR A 63 -4.08 15.15 -16.64
N LEU A 64 -5.20 15.42 -15.96
CA LEU A 64 -5.62 14.67 -14.77
C LEU A 64 -5.96 13.21 -15.10
N ALA A 65 -6.58 12.94 -16.25
CA ALA A 65 -6.84 11.57 -16.70
C ALA A 65 -5.54 10.78 -16.90
N ILE A 66 -4.55 11.38 -17.59
CA ILE A 66 -3.23 10.76 -17.79
C ILE A 66 -2.56 10.48 -16.44
N LEU A 67 -2.60 11.45 -15.52
CA LEU A 67 -2.03 11.29 -14.18
C LEU A 67 -2.70 10.14 -13.41
N ILE A 68 -4.03 10.04 -13.44
CA ILE A 68 -4.78 8.97 -12.77
C ILE A 68 -4.41 7.61 -13.39
N CYS A 69 -4.32 7.50 -14.71
CA CYS A 69 -3.91 6.27 -15.39
C CYS A 69 -2.49 5.83 -14.99
N VAL A 70 -1.51 6.74 -15.04
CA VAL A 70 -0.11 6.48 -14.68
C VAL A 70 0.02 6.05 -13.22
N CYS A 71 -0.65 6.76 -12.31
CA CYS A 71 -0.66 6.43 -10.88
C CYS A 71 -1.36 5.09 -10.60
N SER A 72 -2.49 4.81 -11.25
CA SER A 72 -3.21 3.54 -11.09
C SER A 72 -2.37 2.37 -11.55
N PHE A 73 -1.71 2.50 -12.72
CA PHE A 73 -0.84 1.45 -13.25
C PHE A 73 0.39 1.21 -12.35
N SER A 74 1.01 2.29 -11.88
CA SER A 74 2.13 2.22 -10.92
C SER A 74 1.71 1.56 -9.59
N LEU A 75 0.50 1.85 -9.10
CA LEU A 75 -0.05 1.24 -7.89
C LEU A 75 -0.22 -0.28 -8.06
N ILE A 76 -0.67 -0.74 -9.23
CA ILE A 76 -0.81 -2.18 -9.54
C ILE A 76 0.58 -2.86 -9.57
N LEU A 77 1.58 -2.24 -10.20
CA LEU A 77 2.93 -2.78 -10.24
C LEU A 77 3.62 -2.83 -8.86
N THR A 78 3.13 -2.04 -7.91
CA THR A 78 3.66 -2.03 -6.54
C THR A 78 3.20 -3.26 -5.73
N MET A 79 2.14 -3.96 -6.15
CA MET A 79 1.61 -5.17 -5.51
C MET A 79 1.22 -5.00 -4.02
N SER A 80 0.93 -3.78 -3.59
CA SER A 80 0.52 -3.47 -2.23
C SER A 80 -0.99 -3.61 -2.06
N ARG A 81 -1.42 -4.80 -1.64
CA ARG A 81 -2.84 -5.14 -1.43
C ARG A 81 -3.55 -4.17 -0.49
N ALA A 82 -2.90 -3.81 0.61
CA ALA A 82 -3.44 -2.87 1.59
C ALA A 82 -3.72 -1.49 0.97
N SER A 83 -2.83 -1.04 0.07
CA SER A 83 -3.02 0.24 -0.62
C SER A 83 -4.11 0.18 -1.67
N TRP A 84 -4.30 -0.96 -2.35
CA TRP A 84 -5.42 -1.12 -3.30
C TRP A 84 -6.77 -1.05 -2.59
N VAL A 85 -6.89 -1.77 -1.47
CA VAL A 85 -8.10 -1.77 -0.65
C VAL A 85 -8.38 -0.38 -0.09
N ALA A 86 -7.36 0.29 0.45
CA ALA A 86 -7.50 1.66 0.96
C ALA A 86 -7.99 2.61 -0.14
N THR A 87 -7.31 2.64 -1.30
CA THR A 87 -7.71 3.47 -2.43
C THR A 87 -9.13 3.17 -2.90
N PHE A 88 -9.52 1.89 -2.97
CA PHE A 88 -10.86 1.48 -3.36
C PHE A 88 -11.93 2.08 -2.43
N PHE A 89 -11.77 1.91 -1.11
CA PHE A 89 -12.72 2.47 -0.14
C PHE A 89 -12.74 3.99 -0.16
N THR A 90 -11.59 4.66 -0.33
CA THR A 90 -11.54 6.12 -0.41
C THR A 90 -12.27 6.65 -1.65
N ILE A 91 -12.03 6.07 -2.83
CA ILE A 91 -12.74 6.50 -4.05
C ILE A 91 -14.22 6.15 -3.96
N LEU A 92 -14.59 5.01 -3.39
CA LEU A 92 -15.99 4.63 -3.17
C LEU A 92 -16.71 5.66 -2.29
N PHE A 93 -16.07 6.08 -1.19
CA PHE A 93 -16.60 7.13 -0.32
C PHE A 93 -16.77 8.46 -1.06
N ILE A 94 -15.79 8.86 -1.88
CA ILE A 94 -15.88 10.07 -2.71
C ILE A 94 -17.04 9.97 -3.71
N CYS A 95 -17.19 8.84 -4.41
CA CYS A 95 -18.26 8.64 -5.39
C CYS A 95 -19.64 8.67 -4.74
N PHE A 96 -19.75 8.12 -3.53
CA PHE A 96 -20.95 8.20 -2.71
C PHE A 96 -21.26 9.65 -2.32
N ALA A 97 -20.26 10.41 -1.86
CA ALA A 97 -20.41 11.82 -1.50
C ALA A 97 -20.83 12.71 -2.68
N ILE A 98 -20.35 12.44 -3.90
CA ILE A 98 -20.70 13.17 -5.13
C ILE A 98 -22.03 12.66 -5.75
N GLN A 99 -22.69 11.67 -5.13
CA GLN A 99 -23.94 11.03 -5.59
C GLN A 99 -23.88 10.41 -7.01
N LYS A 100 -22.67 10.08 -7.49
CA LYS A 100 -22.46 9.50 -8.84
C LYS A 100 -22.55 7.97 -8.78
N LYS A 101 -23.77 7.46 -8.55
CA LYS A 101 -24.06 6.02 -8.35
C LYS A 101 -23.54 5.10 -9.47
N TYR A 102 -23.46 5.57 -10.72
CA TYR A 102 -22.93 4.80 -11.84
C TYR A 102 -21.43 4.49 -11.71
N LEU A 103 -20.66 5.37 -11.07
CA LEU A 103 -19.22 5.14 -10.84
C LEU A 103 -18.99 4.00 -9.85
N MET A 104 -19.93 3.77 -8.93
CA MET A 104 -19.87 2.67 -7.97
C MET A 104 -19.92 1.31 -8.68
N PHE A 105 -20.84 1.15 -9.65
CA PHE A 105 -20.92 -0.07 -10.47
C PHE A 105 -19.66 -0.27 -11.33
N LEU A 106 -19.14 0.81 -11.93
CA LEU A 106 -17.90 0.76 -12.70
C LEU A 106 -16.70 0.34 -11.82
N MET A 107 -16.63 0.83 -10.59
CA MET A 107 -15.56 0.46 -9.64
C MET A 107 -15.65 -0.99 -9.18
N VAL A 108 -16.85 -1.47 -8.87
CA VAL A 108 -17.06 -2.88 -8.51
C VAL A 108 -16.66 -3.77 -9.69
N GLY A 109 -17.06 -3.41 -10.92
CA GLY A 109 -16.66 -4.09 -12.15
C GLY A 109 -15.15 -4.05 -12.39
N ALA A 110 -14.50 -2.91 -12.16
CA ALA A 110 -13.05 -2.77 -12.30
C ALA A 110 -12.30 -3.64 -11.29
N CYS A 111 -12.81 -3.77 -10.06
CA CYS A 111 -12.23 -4.66 -9.04
C CYS A 111 -12.38 -6.14 -9.40
N THR A 112 -13.53 -6.57 -9.90
CA THR A 112 -13.70 -7.96 -10.38
C THR A 112 -12.80 -8.26 -11.56
N VAL A 113 -12.70 -7.35 -12.53
CA VAL A 113 -11.79 -7.51 -13.67
C VAL A 113 -10.33 -7.52 -13.21
N LEU A 114 -9.93 -6.64 -12.29
CA LEU A 114 -8.57 -6.67 -11.73
C LEU A 114 -8.27 -8.03 -11.11
N ILE A 115 -9.17 -8.56 -10.27
CA ILE A 115 -9.01 -9.87 -9.62
C ILE A 115 -8.84 -11.00 -10.64
N LEU A 116 -9.56 -10.92 -11.77
CA LEU A 116 -9.50 -11.92 -12.85
C LEU A 116 -8.25 -11.79 -13.75
N VAL A 117 -7.80 -10.56 -14.01
CA VAL A 117 -6.66 -10.27 -14.91
C VAL A 117 -5.32 -10.45 -14.22
N LEU A 118 -5.28 -10.40 -12.89
CA LEU A 118 -4.05 -10.57 -12.12
C LEU A 118 -3.46 -11.99 -12.31
N PRO A 119 -2.25 -12.14 -12.91
CA PRO A 119 -1.75 -13.42 -13.41
C PRO A 119 -1.51 -14.46 -12.31
N SER A 120 -1.44 -15.73 -12.71
CA SER A 120 -1.22 -16.95 -11.90
C SER A 120 -0.20 -16.88 -10.74
N LYS A 121 0.73 -15.93 -10.70
CA LYS A 121 1.55 -15.61 -9.50
C LYS A 121 0.72 -15.14 -8.30
N PHE A 122 -0.50 -14.65 -8.54
CA PHE A 122 -1.51 -14.39 -7.51
C PHE A 122 -2.03 -15.66 -6.86
N ILE A 123 -2.21 -16.75 -7.63
CA ILE A 123 -2.74 -18.01 -7.13
C ILE A 123 -1.77 -18.64 -6.12
N THR A 124 -0.45 -18.52 -6.32
CA THR A 124 0.53 -19.04 -5.35
C THR A 124 0.47 -18.29 -4.01
N HIS A 125 0.14 -17.00 -4.03
CA HIS A 125 -0.04 -16.19 -2.82
C HIS A 125 -1.48 -16.14 -2.27
N ALA A 126 -2.48 -16.52 -3.08
CA ALA A 126 -3.88 -16.66 -2.70
C ALA A 126 -4.18 -18.07 -2.17
N LYS A 127 -3.44 -19.09 -2.61
CA LYS A 127 -3.35 -20.41 -1.95
C LYS A 127 -2.83 -20.31 -0.53
N THR A 128 -2.09 -19.24 -0.24
CA THR A 128 -1.71 -18.90 1.11
C THR A 128 -3.03 -18.56 1.87
N ILE A 129 -3.89 -17.66 1.37
CA ILE A 129 -5.15 -17.24 2.02
C ILE A 129 -6.12 -18.41 2.27
N THR A 130 -6.22 -19.39 1.36
CA THR A 130 -7.09 -20.57 1.57
C THR A 130 -6.56 -21.55 2.62
N ARG A 131 -5.32 -21.38 3.09
CA ARG A 131 -4.77 -22.09 4.24
C ARG A 131 -4.73 -21.17 5.46
N ILE A 132 -5.89 -20.70 5.88
CA ILE A 132 -6.07 -19.85 7.06
C ILE A 132 -5.35 -20.44 8.30
N ASN A 133 -5.41 -21.77 8.48
CA ASN A 133 -4.71 -22.46 9.57
C ASN A 133 -3.18 -22.39 9.47
N GLN A 134 -2.59 -22.46 8.27
CA GLN A 134 -1.15 -22.21 8.08
C GLN A 134 -0.81 -20.72 8.07
N PHE A 135 -1.76 -19.80 7.85
CA PHE A 135 -1.56 -18.35 8.02
C PHE A 135 -1.33 -17.93 9.45
N PHE A 136 -2.08 -18.52 10.37
CA PHE A 136 -1.94 -18.28 11.81
C PHE A 136 -0.72 -19.00 12.39
N SER A 137 -0.37 -20.19 11.86
CA SER A 137 0.80 -20.96 12.33
C SER A 137 2.13 -20.59 11.65
N SER A 138 2.13 -19.90 10.51
CA SER A 138 3.39 -19.52 9.86
C SER A 138 4.02 -18.35 10.61
N GLU A 139 5.04 -18.66 11.41
CA GLU A 139 5.90 -17.71 12.13
C GLU A 139 6.45 -16.58 11.25
N LYS A 140 6.45 -16.74 9.92
CA LYS A 140 7.15 -15.86 8.96
C LYS A 140 6.50 -14.51 8.61
N ILE A 141 5.19 -14.27 8.82
CA ILE A 141 4.57 -13.00 8.33
C ILE A 141 3.60 -12.37 9.34
N LEU A 142 2.68 -13.16 9.89
CA LEU A 142 1.77 -12.69 10.95
C LEU A 142 2.43 -12.88 12.33
N GLY A 143 3.16 -13.98 12.53
CA GLY A 143 3.93 -14.24 13.75
C GLY A 143 4.85 -13.07 14.12
N GLU A 144 5.69 -12.61 13.19
CA GLU A 144 6.58 -11.47 13.44
C GLU A 144 5.84 -10.20 13.88
N ARG A 145 4.67 -9.90 13.30
CA ARG A 145 3.87 -8.72 13.66
C ARG A 145 3.20 -8.87 15.02
N PHE A 146 2.60 -10.02 15.28
CA PHE A 146 2.01 -10.33 16.59
C PHE A 146 3.07 -10.30 17.69
N LEU A 147 4.25 -10.84 17.43
CA LEU A 147 5.39 -10.78 18.35
C LEU A 147 5.84 -9.33 18.56
N CYS A 148 5.94 -8.52 17.50
CA CYS A 148 6.22 -7.10 17.63
C CYS A 148 5.17 -6.39 18.49
N TRP A 149 3.87 -6.62 18.26
CA TRP A 149 2.80 -6.00 19.05
C TRP A 149 2.83 -6.41 20.51
N LYS A 150 3.02 -7.71 20.78
CA LYS A 150 3.14 -8.23 22.13
C LYS A 150 4.35 -7.63 22.85
N ALA A 151 5.48 -7.51 22.16
CA ALA A 151 6.67 -6.85 22.69
C ALA A 151 6.45 -5.35 22.91
N SER A 152 5.79 -4.63 21.98
CA SER A 152 5.45 -3.22 22.16
C SER A 152 4.59 -2.99 23.40
N ILE A 153 3.57 -3.84 23.63
CA ILE A 153 2.74 -3.75 24.85
C ILE A 153 3.58 -4.01 26.11
N ALA A 154 4.50 -4.97 26.07
CA ALA A 154 5.41 -5.24 27.19
C ALA A 154 6.34 -4.03 27.47
N MET A 155 6.92 -3.42 26.43
CA MET A 155 7.76 -2.21 26.57
C MET A 155 6.98 -1.03 27.15
N ILE A 156 5.72 -0.84 26.73
CA ILE A 156 4.85 0.22 27.28
C ILE A 156 4.58 -0.02 28.78
N LYS A 157 4.39 -1.28 29.18
CA LYS A 157 4.21 -1.64 30.60
C LYS A 157 5.47 -1.42 31.42
N GLU A 158 6.66 -1.65 30.85
CA GLU A 158 7.94 -1.45 31.56
C GLU A 158 8.36 0.03 31.63
N HIS A 159 8.01 0.83 30.62
CA HIS A 159 8.37 2.25 30.54
C HIS A 159 7.16 3.17 30.28
N PRO A 160 6.18 3.26 31.20
CA PRO A 160 4.92 3.96 30.95
C PRO A 160 5.04 5.49 30.88
N VAL A 161 6.02 6.09 31.56
CA VAL A 161 6.13 7.55 31.70
C VAL A 161 7.05 8.17 30.64
N LEU A 162 8.28 7.67 30.53
CA LEU A 162 9.30 8.23 29.63
C LEU A 162 9.45 7.44 28.31
N GLY A 163 8.85 6.25 28.22
CA GLY A 163 9.03 5.33 27.10
C GLY A 163 10.48 4.84 26.96
N ILE A 164 10.76 4.21 25.82
CA ILE A 164 12.09 3.69 25.49
C ILE A 164 12.94 4.67 24.67
N GLY A 165 12.37 5.80 24.25
CA GLY A 165 12.99 6.75 23.32
C GLY A 165 12.70 6.46 21.83
N PRO A 166 12.83 7.45 20.94
CA PRO A 166 12.50 7.32 19.53
C PRO A 166 13.58 6.59 18.72
N GLY A 167 13.16 5.85 17.68
CA GLY A 167 14.05 5.31 16.66
C GLY A 167 14.04 3.79 16.54
N SER A 168 14.28 3.30 15.32
CA SER A 168 14.24 1.87 15.00
C SER A 168 15.34 1.06 15.69
N LYS A 169 16.51 1.66 15.93
CA LYS A 169 17.63 1.03 16.66
C LYS A 169 17.28 0.82 18.14
N VAL A 170 16.68 1.82 18.77
CA VAL A 170 16.28 1.79 20.17
C VAL A 170 15.21 0.73 20.40
N PHE A 171 14.18 0.70 19.55
CA PHE A 171 13.16 -0.35 19.57
C PHE A 171 13.75 -1.74 19.35
N ARG A 172 14.68 -1.90 18.39
CA ARG A 172 15.34 -3.18 18.13
C ARG A 172 16.10 -3.69 19.35
N ASN A 173 16.82 -2.82 20.05
CA ASN A 173 17.58 -3.19 21.25
C ASN A 173 16.64 -3.61 22.38
N ALA A 174 15.58 -2.84 22.66
CA ALA A 174 14.57 -3.20 23.65
C ALA A 174 13.86 -4.52 23.30
N TYR A 175 13.57 -4.74 22.02
CA TYR A 175 12.94 -5.96 21.53
C TYR A 175 13.84 -7.19 21.74
N GLN A 176 15.12 -7.06 21.42
CA GLN A 176 16.12 -8.12 21.65
C GLN A 176 16.27 -8.44 23.14
N GLN A 177 16.33 -7.42 24.00
CA GLN A 177 16.41 -7.60 25.44
C GLN A 177 15.19 -8.36 25.99
N LEU A 178 13.97 -7.95 25.62
CA LEU A 178 12.74 -8.65 26.00
C LEU A 178 12.72 -10.11 25.51
N TRP A 179 13.17 -10.35 24.28
CA TRP A 179 13.23 -11.70 23.72
C TRP A 179 14.22 -12.60 24.46
N THR A 180 15.39 -12.07 24.83
CA THR A 180 16.40 -12.83 25.59
C THR A 180 15.94 -13.15 27.01
N ARG A 181 15.21 -12.24 27.66
CA ARG A 181 14.69 -12.44 29.02
C ARG A 181 13.57 -13.49 29.08
N ASN A 182 12.74 -13.57 28.05
CA ASN A 182 11.63 -14.53 27.98
C ASN A 182 12.08 -15.97 27.64
N LYS A 183 13.37 -16.19 27.36
CA LYS A 183 13.99 -17.50 27.09
C LYS A 183 14.70 -18.11 28.31
N ARG A 184 14.86 -17.36 29.40
CA ARG A 184 15.32 -17.87 30.70
C ARG A 184 14.11 -18.22 31.56
#